data_AF-A0A353DCM8-F1
#
_entry.id   AF-A0A353DCM8-F1
#
_cell.length_a   1.000
_cell.length_b   1.000
_cell.length_c   1.000
_cell.angle_alpha   90.00
_cell.angle_beta   90.00
_cell.angle_gamma   90.00
#
_symmetry.space_group_name_H-M   'P 1'
#
loop_
_entity.id
_entity.type
_entity.pdbx_description
1 polymer ?
#
loop_
_entity_poly.entity_id
_entity_poly.type
_entity_poly.pdbx_seq_one_letter_code
_entity_poly.pdbx_strand_id
1 'polypeptide(L)'
;MELIDLSAYGIESATIIRNPPVSSLYMEAIRCEQSTSLSDLGALIAYSGEKTGRSPKDKRITKNAASENVVWWGNINIPIDEHTFEINRERAKDYLNTC
;
A
#
# COMPACT_ATOMS: atom_id res chain seq x y z
N MET A 1 -13.21 -21.44 -6.83
CA MET A 1 -12.67 -20.08 -6.61
C MET A 1 -11.73 -19.80 -7.76
N GLU A 2 -11.97 -18.74 -8.53
CA GLU A 2 -11.00 -18.31 -9.54
C GLU A 2 -9.76 -17.76 -8.85
N LEU A 3 -8.61 -18.32 -9.19
CA LEU A 3 -7.31 -17.78 -8.80
C LEU A 3 -7.11 -16.48 -9.58
N ILE A 4 -6.87 -15.40 -8.86
CA ILE A 4 -6.51 -14.12 -9.48
C ILE A 4 -5.02 -14.15 -9.78
N ASP A 5 -4.67 -13.73 -10.99
CA ASP A 5 -3.29 -13.61 -11.43
C ASP A 5 -2.86 -12.14 -11.35
N LEU A 6 -1.74 -11.90 -10.66
CA LEU A 6 -1.13 -10.57 -10.50
C LEU A 6 0.20 -10.44 -11.29
N SER A 7 0.54 -11.43 -12.12
CA SER A 7 1.76 -11.46 -12.95
C SER A 7 1.88 -10.23 -13.86
N ALA A 8 0.75 -9.72 -14.37
CA ALA A 8 0.69 -8.48 -15.15
C ALA A 8 1.23 -7.24 -14.40
N TYR A 9 1.30 -7.30 -13.07
CA TYR A 9 1.86 -6.26 -12.21
C TYR A 9 3.28 -6.59 -11.70
N GLY A 10 3.83 -7.75 -12.06
CA GLY A 10 5.12 -8.26 -11.59
C GLY A 10 5.09 -8.87 -10.20
N ILE A 11 3.93 -9.36 -9.75
CA ILE A 11 3.76 -10.06 -8.47
C ILE A 11 3.47 -11.53 -8.77
N GLU A 12 4.38 -12.42 -8.40
CA GLU A 12 4.39 -13.84 -8.82
C GLU A 12 4.28 -14.82 -7.65
N SER A 13 4.82 -14.48 -6.48
CA SER A 13 4.99 -15.41 -5.35
C SER A 13 4.13 -15.10 -4.13
N ALA A 14 3.27 -14.07 -4.20
CA ALA A 14 2.47 -13.65 -3.06
C ALA A 14 1.32 -14.64 -2.74
N THR A 15 1.04 -14.82 -1.45
CA THR A 15 -0.22 -15.45 -1.00
C THR A 15 -1.39 -14.50 -1.25
N ILE A 16 -2.31 -14.86 -2.14
CA ILE A 16 -3.43 -13.99 -2.52
C ILE A 16 -4.73 -14.44 -1.87
N ILE A 17 -5.29 -13.57 -1.01
CA ILE A 17 -6.60 -13.75 -0.41
C ILE A 17 -7.58 -12.76 -1.06
N ARG A 18 -8.35 -13.22 -2.04
CA ARG A 18 -9.29 -12.37 -2.77
C ARG A 18 -10.63 -12.26 -2.04
N ASN A 19 -11.08 -11.03 -1.80
CA ASN A 19 -12.37 -10.71 -1.18
C ASN A 19 -12.64 -11.47 0.14
N PRO A 20 -11.71 -11.46 1.11
CA PRO A 20 -11.95 -12.14 2.39
C PRO A 20 -13.14 -11.52 3.13
N PRO A 21 -13.91 -12.32 3.87
CA PRO A 21 -14.90 -11.78 4.80
C PRO A 21 -14.19 -10.99 5.92
N VAL A 22 -14.92 -10.04 6.52
CA VAL A 22 -14.39 -9.20 7.62
C VAL A 22 -13.82 -10.02 8.77
N SER A 23 -14.41 -11.17 9.08
CA SER A 23 -13.93 -12.08 10.13
C SER A 23 -12.53 -12.64 9.84
N SER A 24 -12.23 -12.96 8.59
CA SER A 24 -10.88 -13.39 8.19
C SER A 24 -9.88 -12.25 8.33
N LEU A 25 -10.26 -11.02 7.95
CA LEU A 25 -9.39 -9.85 8.13
C LEU A 25 -9.07 -9.57 9.61
N TYR A 26 -10.06 -9.70 10.50
CA TYR A 26 -9.85 -9.61 11.95
C TYR A 26 -8.87 -10.68 12.44
N MET A 27 -9.04 -11.91 11.98
CA MET A 27 -8.19 -13.03 12.38
C MET A 27 -6.75 -12.84 11.93
N GLU A 28 -6.53 -12.42 10.69
CA GLU A 28 -5.20 -12.14 10.16
C GLU A 28 -4.53 -10.97 10.90
N ALA A 29 -5.26 -9.89 11.16
CA ALA A 29 -4.75 -8.75 11.93
C ALA A 29 -4.20 -9.20 13.30
N ILE A 30 -5.02 -9.92 14.08
CA ILE A 30 -4.64 -10.37 15.43
C ILE A 30 -3.48 -11.38 15.40
N ARG A 31 -3.39 -12.22 14.37
CA ARG A 31 -2.32 -13.23 14.25
C ARG A 31 -0.99 -12.63 13.79
N CYS A 32 -1.04 -11.71 12.84
CA CYS A 32 0.13 -11.29 12.08
C CYS A 32 0.66 -9.92 12.52
N GLU A 33 -0.19 -9.04 13.05
CA GLU A 33 0.19 -7.69 13.47
C GLU A 33 0.16 -7.56 15.00
N GLN A 34 1.34 -7.53 15.61
CA GLN A 34 1.52 -7.51 17.07
C GLN A 34 0.90 -6.28 17.73
N SER A 35 0.75 -5.18 16.99
CA SER A 35 0.15 -3.94 17.47
C SER A 35 -1.38 -3.90 17.34
N THR A 36 -2.04 -5.03 17.09
CA THR A 36 -3.50 -5.08 17.03
C THR A 36 -4.11 -5.74 18.27
N SER A 37 -5.34 -5.35 18.60
CA SER A 37 -6.10 -5.88 19.73
C SER A 37 -7.60 -5.74 19.50
N LEU A 38 -8.42 -6.37 20.34
CA LEU A 38 -9.87 -6.17 20.34
C LEU A 38 -10.28 -5.32 21.54
N SER A 39 -11.21 -4.39 21.31
CA SER A 39 -11.93 -3.75 22.41
C SER A 39 -12.91 -4.74 23.05
N ASP A 40 -13.41 -4.40 24.23
CA ASP A 40 -14.49 -5.11 24.93
C ASP A 40 -15.79 -5.20 24.10
N LEU A 41 -16.03 -4.20 23.23
CA LEU A 41 -17.15 -4.19 22.28
C LEU A 41 -16.85 -4.91 20.95
N GLY A 42 -15.67 -5.52 20.79
CA GLY A 42 -15.28 -6.27 19.60
C GLY A 42 -14.79 -5.43 18.43
N ALA A 43 -14.46 -4.15 18.63
CA ALA A 43 -13.82 -3.33 17.60
C ALA A 43 -12.33 -3.69 17.47
N LEU A 44 -11.81 -3.72 16.24
CA LEU A 44 -10.38 -3.89 16.00
C LEU A 44 -9.65 -2.58 16.33
N ILE A 45 -8.69 -2.67 17.25
CA ILE A 45 -7.77 -1.59 17.61
C ILE A 45 -6.46 -1.87 16.88
N ALA A 46 -5.92 -0.86 16.20
CA ALA A 46 -4.61 -0.91 15.52
C ALA A 46 -3.83 0.38 15.81
N TYR A 47 -2.52 0.28 15.98
CA TYR A 47 -1.64 1.44 16.22
C TYR A 47 -0.71 1.67 15.02
N SER A 48 -0.69 2.88 14.47
CA SER A 48 0.12 3.22 13.28
C SER A 48 1.56 3.64 13.59
N GLY A 49 2.03 3.38 14.82
CA GLY A 49 3.37 3.75 15.29
C GLY A 49 3.62 5.26 15.26
N GLU A 50 4.79 5.68 14.79
CA GLU A 50 5.19 7.09 14.74
C GLU A 50 4.33 7.95 13.80
N LYS A 51 3.71 7.34 12.79
CA LYS A 51 2.94 8.05 11.76
C LYS A 51 1.45 8.02 12.11
N THR A 52 1.05 8.86 13.06
CA THR A 52 -0.35 8.96 13.56
C THR A 52 -1.26 9.86 12.72
N GLY A 53 -0.74 10.40 11.62
CA GLY A 53 -1.48 11.28 10.72
C GLY A 53 -0.89 11.26 9.31
N ARG A 54 -1.33 12.20 8.48
CA ARG A 54 -0.82 12.33 7.11
C ARG A 54 0.64 12.77 7.11
N SER A 55 1.37 12.38 6.06
CA SER A 55 2.69 12.91 5.72
C SER A 55 2.66 13.71 4.42
N PRO A 56 2.17 14.97 4.40
CA PRO A 56 2.01 15.73 3.16
C PRO A 56 3.31 15.92 2.38
N LYS A 57 4.44 16.04 3.10
CA LYS A 57 5.77 16.25 2.51
C LYS A 57 6.35 15.01 1.82
N ASP A 58 5.73 13.85 1.98
CA ASP A 58 6.20 12.58 1.39
C ASP A 58 5.40 12.21 0.13
N LYS A 59 4.22 12.84 -0.09
CA LYS A 59 3.43 12.62 -1.30
C LYS A 59 4.18 13.12 -2.53
N ARG A 60 4.28 12.28 -3.57
CA ARG A 60 4.82 12.63 -4.88
C ARG A 60 3.82 12.30 -5.98
N ILE A 61 3.92 12.99 -7.11
CA ILE A 61 3.17 12.67 -8.34
C ILE A 61 4.19 12.59 -9.47
N THR A 62 4.15 11.49 -10.22
CA THR A 62 5.05 11.28 -11.36
C THR A 62 4.81 12.36 -12.41
N LYS A 63 5.86 13.09 -12.76
CA LYS A 63 5.82 14.12 -13.81
C LYS A 63 6.21 13.47 -15.14
N ASN A 64 5.24 13.27 -16.01
CA ASN A 64 5.40 12.72 -17.35
C ASN A 64 4.52 13.50 -18.35
N ALA A 65 4.56 13.14 -19.63
CA ALA A 65 3.85 13.85 -20.69
C ALA A 65 2.33 13.98 -20.43
N ALA A 66 1.72 13.01 -19.76
CA ALA A 66 0.30 13.01 -19.44
C ALA A 66 -0.04 13.92 -18.25
N SER A 67 0.87 14.07 -17.28
CA SER A 67 0.62 14.83 -16.05
C SER A 67 1.18 16.25 -16.06
N GLU A 68 2.22 16.52 -16.88
CA GLU A 68 3.00 17.76 -16.84
C GLU A 68 2.17 19.03 -16.96
N ASN A 69 1.19 19.06 -17.87
CA ASN A 69 0.41 20.26 -18.18
C ASN A 69 -0.96 20.31 -17.49
N VAL A 70 -1.34 19.27 -16.74
CA VAL A 70 -2.67 19.16 -16.13
C VAL A 70 -2.63 19.14 -14.60
N VAL A 71 -1.48 18.82 -14.00
CA VAL A 71 -1.30 18.84 -12.55
C VAL A 71 -0.87 20.24 -12.10
N TRP A 72 -1.52 20.75 -11.05
CA TRP A 72 -1.12 22.00 -10.42
C TRP A 72 0.10 21.78 -9.50
N TRP A 73 1.30 21.99 -10.05
CA TRP A 73 2.57 21.73 -9.37
C TRP A 73 2.89 22.74 -8.25
N GLY A 74 3.54 22.27 -7.19
CA GLY A 74 4.02 23.11 -6.10
C GLY A 74 4.32 22.30 -4.83
N ASN A 75 4.28 22.97 -3.67
CA ASN A 75 4.57 22.33 -2.37
C ASN A 75 3.56 21.25 -1.94
N ILE A 76 2.40 21.18 -2.60
CA ILE A 76 1.34 20.19 -2.34
C ILE A 76 1.44 19.01 -3.32
N ASN A 77 1.58 19.30 -4.61
CA ASN A 77 1.78 18.30 -5.67
C ASN A 77 3.25 18.35 -6.07
N ILE A 78 4.06 17.62 -5.32
CA ILE A 78 5.51 17.61 -5.46
C ILE A 78 5.86 16.61 -6.59
N PRO A 79 6.58 17.03 -7.64
CA PRO A 79 6.93 16.14 -8.74
C PRO A 79 7.96 15.09 -8.29
N ILE A 80 7.88 13.91 -8.88
CA ILE A 80 8.94 12.91 -8.95
C ILE A 80 9.15 12.55 -10.42
N ASP A 81 10.39 12.32 -10.83
CA ASP A 81 10.66 11.85 -12.19
C ASP A 81 10.25 10.37 -12.35
N GLU A 82 9.98 9.99 -13.59
CA GLU A 82 9.50 8.65 -13.93
C GLU A 82 10.52 7.55 -13.58
N HIS A 83 11.83 7.82 -13.76
CA HIS A 83 12.87 6.84 -13.46
C HIS A 83 12.95 6.54 -11.95
N THR A 84 12.93 7.58 -11.10
CA THR A 84 12.91 7.41 -9.64
C THR A 84 11.64 6.70 -9.18
N PHE A 85 10.49 7.00 -9.79
CA PHE A 85 9.25 6.29 -9.52
C PHE A 85 9.36 4.79 -9.84
N GLU A 86 9.87 4.42 -11.02
CA GLU A 86 10.02 3.01 -11.40
C GLU A 86 10.99 2.27 -10.46
N ILE A 87 12.08 2.89 -10.02
CA ILE A 87 12.97 2.27 -9.00
C ILE A 87 12.21 1.95 -7.72
N ASN A 88 11.40 2.88 -7.20
CA ASN A 88 10.61 2.65 -5.99
C ASN A 88 9.52 1.59 -6.22
N ARG A 89 8.95 1.57 -7.42
CA ARG A 89 7.94 0.60 -7.82
C ARG A 89 8.53 -0.81 -7.89
N GLU A 90 9.71 -1.00 -8.47
CA GLU A 90 10.39 -2.30 -8.48
C GLU A 90 10.70 -2.78 -7.05
N ARG A 91 11.21 -1.91 -6.17
CA ARG A 91 11.43 -2.27 -4.75
C ARG A 91 10.16 -2.74 -4.05
N ALA A 92 9.01 -2.12 -4.35
CA ALA A 92 7.74 -2.53 -3.79
C ALA A 92 7.31 -3.92 -4.30
N LYS A 93 7.50 -4.20 -5.59
CA LYS A 93 7.22 -5.53 -6.16
C LYS A 93 8.13 -6.59 -5.57
N ASP A 94 9.44 -6.32 -5.50
CA ASP A 94 10.43 -7.23 -4.92
C ASP A 94 10.02 -7.62 -3.51
N TYR A 95 9.68 -6.62 -2.67
CA TYR A 95 9.20 -6.88 -1.31
C TYR A 95 7.97 -7.78 -1.29
N LEU A 96 6.94 -7.48 -2.10
CA LEU A 96 5.71 -8.29 -2.18
C LEU A 96 5.97 -9.72 -2.68
N ASN A 97 7.02 -9.93 -3.47
CA ASN A 97 7.44 -11.26 -3.93
C ASN A 97 8.29 -12.03 -2.89
N THR A 98 8.66 -11.41 -1.77
CA THR A 98 9.31 -12.11 -0.65
C THR A 98 8.34 -12.59 0.43
N CYS A 99 7.05 -12.20 0.34
CA CYS A 99 6.01 -12.49 1.32
C CYS A 99 5.33 -13.84 1.10
#